data_AF-A0A382UFI2-F1
#
_entry.id   AF-A0A382UFI2-F1
#
_cell.length_a   1.000
_cell.length_b   1.000
_cell.length_c   1.000
_cell.angle_alpha   90.00
_cell.angle_beta   90.00
_cell.angle_gamma   90.00
#
_symmetry.space_group_name_H-M   'P 1'
#
loop_
_entity.id
_entity.type
_entity.pdbx_description
1 polymer ?
#
loop_
_entity_poly.entity_id
_entity_poly.type
_entity_poly.pdbx_seq_one_letter_code
_entity_poly.pdbx_strand_id
1 'polypeptide(L)'
;VVTADVDERHGTGRDARSVCRHNATAKAMQVSERFPKQTVLGADTLVHLGDELFGKPSSLAEAQRMLRRLSGQTHRVITACALVQGKRKRVFSVMTRVAFRELNDRQIRNYICE
;
A
#
# COMPACT_ATOMS: atom_id res chain seq x y z
N VAL A 1 -18.54 -7.44 -2.89
CA VAL A 1 -17.54 -6.39 -2.55
C VAL A 1 -18.29 -5.24 -1.93
N VAL A 2 -17.82 -4.68 -0.82
CA VAL A 2 -18.45 -3.56 -0.10
C VAL A 2 -17.40 -2.49 0.10
N THR A 3 -17.76 -1.22 -0.12
CA THR A 3 -16.85 -0.09 0.10
C THR A 3 -16.64 0.16 1.59
N ALA A 4 -15.39 0.41 1.95
CA ALA A 4 -14.99 0.93 3.25
C ALA A 4 -14.56 2.39 3.04
N ASP A 5 -15.09 3.29 3.86
CA ASP A 5 -14.74 4.70 3.91
C ASP A 5 -13.96 4.98 5.20
N VAL A 6 -12.65 4.69 5.16
CA VAL A 6 -11.79 4.80 6.33
C VAL A 6 -10.66 5.79 6.07
N ASP A 7 -10.41 6.65 7.04
CA ASP A 7 -9.23 7.50 7.04
C ASP A 7 -7.97 6.64 7.15
N GLU A 8 -7.17 6.64 6.08
CA GLU A 8 -5.91 5.90 6.06
C GLU A 8 -4.87 6.61 6.92
N ARG A 9 -4.15 5.83 7.72
CA ARG A 9 -2.95 6.35 8.39
C ARG A 9 -1.83 6.48 7.37
N HIS A 10 -1.06 7.54 7.55
CA HIS A 10 0.19 7.80 6.84
C HIS A 10 1.37 7.71 7.80
N GLY A 11 2.58 7.58 7.26
CA GLY A 11 3.80 7.44 8.03
C GLY A 11 5.06 7.50 7.17
N THR A 12 6.10 6.79 7.60
CA THR A 12 7.44 6.71 7.04
C THR A 12 7.83 5.27 6.72
N GLY A 13 8.92 5.05 5.99
CA GLY A 13 9.40 3.71 5.68
C GLY A 13 9.65 2.81 6.91
N ARG A 14 9.97 3.40 8.08
CA ARG A 14 10.16 2.66 9.34
C ARG A 14 8.87 2.11 9.93
N ASP A 15 7.74 2.80 9.72
CA ASP A 15 6.44 2.40 10.24
C ASP A 15 5.56 1.68 9.19
N ALA A 16 6.02 1.59 7.93
CA ALA A 16 5.27 1.05 6.80
C ALA A 16 4.54 -0.28 7.10
N ARG A 17 5.20 -1.22 7.79
CA ARG A 17 4.56 -2.50 8.18
C ARG A 17 3.40 -2.30 9.14
N SER A 18 3.55 -1.42 10.13
CA SER A 18 2.55 -1.11 11.15
C SER A 18 1.37 -0.36 10.52
N VAL A 19 1.66 0.68 9.73
CA VAL A 19 0.66 1.48 9.00
C VAL A 19 -0.17 0.59 8.07
N CYS A 20 0.48 -0.24 7.26
CA CYS A 20 -0.21 -1.12 6.33
C CYS A 20 -1.15 -2.11 7.06
N ARG A 21 -0.70 -2.72 8.17
CA ARG A 21 -1.54 -3.60 9.00
C ARG A 21 -2.70 -2.84 9.64
N HIS A 22 -2.49 -1.59 10.05
CA HIS A 22 -3.54 -0.75 10.61
C HIS A 22 -4.62 -0.47 9.55
N ASN A 23 -4.23 0.02 8.38
CA ASN A 23 -5.15 0.38 7.30
C ASN A 23 -5.96 -0.84 6.83
N ALA A 24 -5.32 -2.00 6.63
CA ALA A 24 -6.02 -3.25 6.29
C ALA A 24 -7.06 -3.64 7.36
N THR A 25 -6.70 -3.46 8.64
CA THR A 25 -7.60 -3.75 9.77
C THR A 25 -8.77 -2.78 9.82
N ALA A 26 -8.54 -1.48 9.65
CA ALA A 26 -9.57 -0.46 9.66
C ALA A 26 -10.62 -0.73 8.58
N LYS A 27 -10.17 -1.01 7.34
CA LYS A 27 -11.02 -1.39 6.21
C LYS A 27 -11.92 -2.60 6.55
N ALA A 28 -11.32 -3.66 7.09
CA ALA A 28 -12.05 -4.88 7.46
C ALA A 28 -13.04 -4.65 8.60
N MET A 29 -12.64 -3.91 9.63
CA MET A 29 -13.47 -3.66 10.81
C MET A 29 -14.72 -2.87 10.47
N GLN A 30 -14.60 -1.77 9.72
CA GLN A 30 -15.75 -0.94 9.36
C GLN A 30 -16.84 -1.72 8.61
N VAL A 31 -16.44 -2.59 7.68
CA VAL A 31 -17.40 -3.44 6.96
C VAL A 31 -17.94 -4.55 7.87
N SER A 32 -17.11 -5.11 8.78
CA SER A 32 -17.53 -6.18 9.68
C SER A 32 -18.64 -5.78 10.66
N GLU A 33 -18.72 -4.50 11.03
CA GLU A 33 -19.79 -3.95 11.88
C GLU A 33 -21.16 -4.10 11.23
N ARG A 34 -21.22 -3.98 9.89
CA ARG A 34 -22.44 -4.16 9.10
C ARG A 34 -22.78 -5.63 8.85
N PHE A 35 -21.80 -6.53 8.95
CA PHE A 35 -21.95 -7.96 8.65
C PHE A 35 -21.32 -8.84 9.74
N PRO A 36 -21.82 -8.80 11.00
CA PRO A 36 -21.12 -9.38 12.16
C PRO A 36 -20.97 -10.91 12.12
N LYS A 37 -21.76 -11.60 11.28
CA LYS A 37 -21.69 -13.05 11.10
C LYS A 37 -20.80 -13.47 9.92
N GLN A 38 -20.40 -12.55 9.04
CA GLN A 38 -19.55 -12.85 7.89
C GLN A 38 -18.07 -12.60 8.21
N THR A 39 -17.20 -13.34 7.51
CA THR A 39 -15.76 -13.05 7.52
C THR A 39 -15.49 -11.97 6.49
N VAL A 40 -14.98 -10.83 6.93
CA VAL A 40 -14.59 -9.70 6.09
C VAL A 40 -13.08 -9.70 5.90
N LEU A 41 -12.64 -9.60 4.65
CA LEU A 41 -11.25 -9.40 4.27
C LEU A 41 -11.01 -7.93 3.93
N GLY A 42 -10.10 -7.28 4.65
CA GLY A 42 -9.50 -6.00 4.28
C GLY A 42 -8.04 -6.18 3.91
N ALA A 43 -7.57 -5.38 2.95
CA ALA A 43 -6.18 -5.39 2.52
C ALA A 43 -5.66 -3.97 2.31
N ASP A 44 -4.35 -3.82 2.45
CA ASP A 44 -3.62 -2.56 2.22
C ASP A 44 -2.25 -2.85 1.63
N THR A 45 -1.70 -1.94 0.84
CA THR A 45 -0.36 -2.10 0.27
C THR A 45 0.39 -0.77 0.25
N LEU A 46 1.62 -0.78 0.77
CA LEU A 46 2.51 0.36 0.80
C LEU A 46 3.83 0.05 0.09
N VAL A 47 4.38 1.05 -0.58
CA VAL A 47 5.68 1.00 -1.25
C VAL A 47 6.63 1.96 -0.55
N HIS A 48 7.86 1.53 -0.26
CA HIS A 48 8.85 2.40 0.37
C HIS A 48 10.30 2.14 -0.07
N LEU A 49 11.10 3.21 -0.10
CA LEU A 49 12.54 3.19 -0.34
C LEU A 49 13.24 3.95 0.79
N GLY A 50 14.01 3.24 1.62
CA GLY A 50 14.52 3.82 2.87
C GLY A 50 13.36 4.27 3.77
N ASP A 51 13.38 5.53 4.17
CA ASP A 51 12.35 6.18 5.00
C ASP A 51 11.22 6.83 4.18
N GLU A 52 11.31 6.86 2.86
CA GLU A 52 10.32 7.49 1.98
C GLU A 52 9.19 6.51 1.63
N LEU A 53 7.94 6.86 1.97
CA LEU A 53 6.74 6.16 1.48
C LEU A 53 6.31 6.72 0.13
N PHE A 54 5.92 5.84 -0.78
CA PHE A 54 5.38 6.18 -2.09
C PHE A 54 3.88 5.90 -2.09
N GLY A 55 3.11 6.99 -2.03
CA GLY A 55 1.67 6.98 -2.23
C GLY A 55 1.29 7.05 -3.71
N LYS A 56 0.01 7.31 -3.99
CA LYS A 56 -0.44 7.65 -5.35
C LYS A 56 0.16 9.01 -5.74
N PRO A 57 0.75 9.15 -6.94
CA PRO A 57 1.20 10.46 -7.40
C PRO A 57 0.00 11.39 -7.63
N SER A 58 0.11 12.63 -7.19
CA SER A 58 -0.88 13.70 -7.39
C SER A 58 -0.81 14.35 -8.77
N SER A 59 0.27 14.09 -9.53
CA SER A 59 0.49 14.66 -10.86
C SER A 59 1.44 13.80 -11.70
N LEU A 60 1.46 14.03 -13.02
CA LEU A 60 2.41 13.38 -13.93
C LEU A 60 3.86 13.73 -13.57
N ALA A 61 4.13 14.97 -13.16
CA ALA A 61 5.46 15.39 -12.72
C ALA A 61 5.90 14.65 -11.46
N GLU A 62 4.98 14.41 -10.52
CA GLU A 62 5.24 13.60 -9.34
C GLU A 62 5.47 12.13 -9.70
N ALA A 63 4.67 11.55 -10.60
CA ALA A 63 4.89 10.19 -11.09
C ALA A 63 6.28 10.01 -11.72
N GLN A 64 6.72 10.98 -12.54
CA GLN A 64 8.06 11.00 -13.12
C GLN A 64 9.15 11.04 -12.03
N ARG A 65 8.98 11.90 -11.02
CA ARG A 65 9.93 12.01 -9.89
C ARG A 65 10.02 10.71 -9.10
N MET A 66 8.88 10.09 -8.80
CA MET A 66 8.81 8.80 -8.09
C MET A 66 9.53 7.70 -8.89
N LEU A 67 9.25 7.58 -10.20
CA LEU A 67 9.91 6.56 -11.03
C LEU A 67 11.42 6.79 -11.16
N ARG A 68 11.87 8.05 -11.29
CA ARG A 68 13.30 8.37 -11.25
C ARG A 68 13.94 7.99 -9.92
N ARG A 69 13.23 8.19 -8.80
CA ARG A 69 13.71 7.83 -7.46
C ARG A 69 13.85 6.32 -7.27
N LEU A 70 12.94 5.53 -7.86
CA LEU A 70 12.96 4.07 -7.80
C LEU A 70 13.89 3.42 -8.84
N SER A 71 14.26 4.14 -9.91
CA SER A 71 15.15 3.67 -10.98
C SER A 71 16.48 3.14 -10.45
N GLY A 72 16.85 1.91 -10.85
CA GLY A 72 18.08 1.25 -10.39
C GLY A 72 18.10 0.87 -8.90
N GLN A 73 17.01 1.08 -8.17
CA GLN A 73 16.92 0.81 -6.73
C GLN A 73 16.15 -0.49 -6.46
N THR A 74 16.46 -1.10 -5.31
CA THR A 74 15.60 -2.14 -4.72
C THR A 74 14.75 -1.54 -3.61
N HIS A 75 13.45 -1.39 -3.88
CA HIS A 75 12.49 -0.88 -2.92
C HIS A 75 11.69 -2.03 -2.28
N ARG A 76 10.90 -1.72 -1.25
CA ARG A 76 10.10 -2.68 -0.51
C ARG A 76 8.62 -2.43 -0.75
N VAL A 77 7.89 -3.50 -1.04
CA VAL A 77 6.43 -3.50 -1.14
C VAL A 77 5.90 -4.33 0.04
N ILE A 78 5.01 -3.75 0.83
CA ILE A 78 4.39 -4.42 1.97
C ILE A 78 2.90 -4.52 1.69
N THR A 79 2.37 -5.73 1.73
CA THR A 79 0.91 -5.97 1.67
C THR A 79 0.46 -6.56 2.99
N ALA A 80 -0.56 -5.97 3.59
CA ALA A 80 -1.22 -6.49 4.78
C ALA A 80 -2.63 -6.97 4.46
N CYS A 81 -3.04 -8.05 5.13
CA CYS A 81 -4.40 -8.59 5.08
C CYS A 81 -4.95 -8.72 6.49
N ALA A 82 -6.21 -8.35 6.69
CA ALA A 82 -6.96 -8.50 7.92
C ALA A 82 -8.26 -9.27 7.65
N LEU A 83 -8.45 -10.36 8.38
CA LEU A 83 -9.69 -11.14 8.43
C LEU A 83 -10.42 -10.81 9.73
N VAL A 84 -11.66 -10.34 9.65
CA VAL A 84 -12.48 -9.94 10.80
C VAL A 84 -13.84 -10.62 10.75
N GLN A 85 -14.28 -11.22 11.85
CA GLN A 85 -15.63 -11.77 12.03
C GLN A 85 -16.06 -11.56 13.50
N GLY A 86 -17.02 -10.66 13.72
CA GLY A 86 -17.42 -10.25 15.07
C GLY A 86 -16.22 -9.77 15.89
N LYS A 87 -15.93 -10.43 17.02
CA LYS A 87 -14.78 -10.12 17.89
C LYS A 87 -13.46 -10.79 17.46
N ARG A 88 -13.50 -11.71 16.49
CA ARG A 88 -12.31 -12.43 16.02
C ARG A 88 -11.60 -11.61 14.96
N LYS A 89 -10.28 -11.52 15.06
CA LYS A 89 -9.43 -10.82 14.09
C LYS A 89 -8.12 -11.56 13.89
N ARG A 90 -7.71 -11.73 12.63
CA ARG A 90 -6.38 -12.19 12.24
C ARG A 90 -5.77 -11.20 11.26
N VAL A 91 -4.57 -10.73 11.55
CA VAL A 91 -3.85 -9.77 10.70
C VAL A 91 -2.45 -10.30 10.42
N PHE A 92 -2.05 -10.28 9.16
CA PHE A 92 -0.71 -10.63 8.72
C PHE A 92 -0.23 -9.67 7.63
N SER A 93 1.07 -9.63 7.40
CA SER A 93 1.65 -8.84 6.31
C SER A 93 2.91 -9.49 5.75
N VAL A 94 3.08 -9.35 4.44
CA VAL A 94 4.22 -9.86 3.68
C VAL A 94 4.99 -8.67 3.11
N MET A 95 6.33 -8.77 3.12
CA MET A 95 7.21 -7.77 2.52
C MET A 95 7.97 -8.43 1.37
N THR A 96 7.94 -7.77 0.21
CA THR A 96 8.64 -8.17 -1.00
C THR A 96 9.67 -7.11 -1.35
N ARG A 97 10.86 -7.53 -1.81
CA ARG A 97 11.86 -6.63 -2.38
C ARG A 97 11.69 -6.60 -3.90
N VAL A 98 11.60 -5.41 -4.48
CA VAL A 98 11.42 -5.22 -5.92
C VAL A 98 12.60 -4.42 -6.45
N ALA A 99 13.41 -5.06 -7.29
CA ALA A 99 14.56 -4.44 -7.93
C ALA A 99 14.13 -3.86 -9.28
N PHE A 100 14.28 -2.54 -9.45
CA PHE A 100 14.12 -1.91 -10.75
C PHE A 100 15.45 -1.93 -11.50
N ARG A 101 15.38 -2.22 -12.79
CA ARG A 101 16.46 -1.86 -13.71
C ARG A 101 16.61 -0.33 -13.77
N GLU A 102 17.72 0.14 -14.28
CA GLU A 102 17.84 1.56 -14.62
C GLU A 102 16.82 1.93 -15.71
N LEU A 103 16.12 3.02 -15.46
CA LEU A 103 15.13 3.63 -16.33
C LEU A 103 15.67 4.96 -16.85
N ASN A 104 15.68 5.13 -18.16
CA ASN A 104 15.96 6.43 -18.77
C ASN A 104 14.68 7.27 -18.90
N ASP A 105 14.85 8.57 -19.11
CA ASP A 105 13.74 9.52 -19.20
C ASP A 105 12.72 9.19 -20.29
N ARG A 106 13.15 8.60 -21.42
CA ARG A 106 12.23 8.18 -22.49
C ARG A 106 11.32 7.05 -22.01
N GLN A 107 11.87 6.07 -21.30
CA GLN A 107 11.09 4.95 -20.74
C GLN A 107 10.09 5.42 -19.69
N ILE A 108 10.51 6.34 -18.81
CA ILE A 108 9.63 6.92 -17.79
C ILE A 108 8.49 7.72 -18.44
N ARG A 109 8.78 8.55 -19.44
CA ARG A 109 7.74 9.30 -20.16
C ARG A 109 6.76 8.38 -20.88
N ASN A 110 7.26 7.38 -21.59
CA ASN A 110 6.40 6.44 -22.31
C ASN A 110 5.46 5.71 -21.35
N TYR A 111 5.97 5.20 -20.23
CA TYR A 111 5.15 4.51 -19.23
C TYR A 111 4.03 5.36 -18.60
N ILE A 112 4.23 6.68 -18.50
CA ILE A 112 3.25 7.59 -17.90
C ILE A 112 2.20 8.07 -18.93
N CYS A 113 2.53 8.06 -20.22
CA CYS A 113 1.67 8.54 -21.29
C CYS A 113 0.87 7.42 -22.00
N GLU A 114 1.12 6.15 -21.65
CA GLU A 114 0.28 4.99 -22.00
C GLU A 114 -0.98 4.94 -21.14
#